data_AF-A0A061NH97-F1
#
_entry.id   AF-A0A061NH97-F1
#
_cell.length_a   1.000
_cell.length_b   1.000
_cell.length_c   1.000
_cell.angle_alpha   90.00
_cell.angle_beta   90.00
_cell.angle_gamma   90.00
#
_symmetry.space_group_name_H-M   'P 1'
#
loop_
_entity.id
_entity.type
_entity.pdbx_description
1 polymer ?
#
loop_
_entity_poly.entity_id
_entity_poly.type
_entity_poly.pdbx_seq_one_letter_code
_entity_poly.pdbx_strand_id
1 'polypeptide(L)'
;MKRVIRFSNSIRAIIVIVLTLFLSLFSLPILFVLLMLLSIFDLFFLPSSQALVPQFVNRDHRPKANALFQMSITMLRIVAQAVSGFVLALQFPVEVLLIAAIVALLIATLCTVKIPKSPATNQGSERLIEQIRAGLREVWSSKRFRMLYTFIAIGMLIATAFELILIHFLTDELHLGVENMAWIGICNIVGITLGAFFCTEVDEAF
;
A
#
# COMPACT_ATOMS: atom_id res chain seq x y z
N MET A 1 9.63 12.06 -8.08
CA MET A 1 9.03 11.60 -6.80
C MET A 1 7.99 12.57 -6.23
N LYS A 2 8.34 13.76 -5.72
CA LYS A 2 7.33 14.65 -5.09
C LYS A 2 6.13 15.08 -5.94
N ARG A 3 6.30 15.20 -7.27
CA ARG A 3 5.19 15.49 -8.20
C ARG A 3 4.25 14.30 -8.35
N VAL A 4 4.80 13.09 -8.41
CA VAL A 4 4.05 11.83 -8.52
C VAL A 4 3.21 11.60 -7.26
N ILE A 5 3.80 11.81 -6.07
CA ILE A 5 3.09 11.67 -4.79
C ILE A 5 1.92 12.65 -4.70
N ARG A 6 2.16 13.94 -5.01
CA ARG A 6 1.07 14.93 -5.01
C ARG A 6 -0.02 14.59 -6.00
N PHE A 7 0.35 14.25 -7.23
CA PHE A 7 -0.62 13.93 -8.27
C PHE A 7 -1.47 12.71 -7.91
N SER A 8 -0.84 11.62 -7.46
CA SER A 8 -1.55 10.42 -7.00
C SER A 8 -2.47 10.74 -5.82
N ASN A 9 -1.98 11.41 -4.78
CA ASN A 9 -2.78 11.72 -3.60
C ASN A 9 -3.95 12.67 -3.91
N SER A 10 -3.75 13.64 -4.81
CA SER A 10 -4.84 14.51 -5.26
C SER A 10 -5.93 13.74 -6.00
N ILE A 11 -5.55 12.82 -6.90
CA ILE A 11 -6.54 11.99 -7.60
C ILE A 11 -7.28 11.07 -6.62
N ARG A 12 -6.56 10.43 -5.70
CA ARG A 12 -7.18 9.61 -4.65
C ARG A 12 -8.15 10.44 -3.80
N ALA A 13 -7.78 11.65 -3.42
CA ALA A 13 -8.66 12.52 -2.64
C ALA A 13 -9.94 12.86 -3.42
N ILE A 14 -9.83 13.16 -4.72
CA ILE A 14 -11.00 13.41 -5.58
C ILE A 14 -11.90 12.17 -5.64
N ILE A 15 -11.32 10.98 -5.85
CA ILE A 15 -12.09 9.72 -5.88
C ILE A 15 -12.82 9.50 -4.55
N VAL A 16 -12.16 9.71 -3.41
CA VAL A 16 -12.77 9.55 -2.08
C VAL A 16 -13.86 10.61 -1.83
N ILE A 17 -13.67 11.86 -2.27
CA ILE A 17 -14.71 12.90 -2.20
C ILE A 17 -15.93 12.50 -3.01
N VAL A 18 -15.75 12.03 -4.25
CA VAL A 18 -16.84 11.55 -5.11
C VAL A 18 -17.56 10.37 -4.45
N LEU A 19 -16.82 9.41 -3.89
CA LEU A 19 -17.39 8.31 -3.12
C LEU A 19 -18.21 8.81 -1.92
N THR A 20 -17.71 9.81 -1.19
CA THR A 20 -18.40 10.36 0.00
C THR A 20 -19.71 11.04 -0.37
N LEU A 21 -19.73 11.82 -1.45
CA LEU A 21 -20.89 12.62 -1.85
C LEU A 21 -21.99 11.81 -2.53
N PHE A 22 -21.63 10.73 -3.23
CA PHE A 22 -22.55 9.99 -4.10
C PHE A 22 -22.65 8.50 -3.72
N LEU A 23 -22.23 8.11 -2.52
CA LEU A 23 -22.20 6.71 -2.08
C LEU A 23 -23.54 5.99 -2.29
N SER A 24 -24.64 6.65 -1.93
CA SER A 24 -26.00 6.12 -2.04
C SER A 24 -26.55 6.06 -3.46
N LEU A 25 -25.92 6.74 -4.42
CA LEU A 25 -26.34 6.75 -5.83
C LEU A 25 -25.58 5.73 -6.69
N PHE A 26 -24.48 5.18 -6.19
CA PHE A 26 -23.64 4.27 -6.97
C PHE A 26 -24.09 2.81 -6.87
N SER A 27 -24.13 2.14 -8.02
CA SER A 27 -24.27 0.69 -8.08
C SER A 27 -22.94 0.00 -7.76
N LEU A 28 -23.01 -1.27 -7.35
CA LEU A 28 -21.82 -2.07 -7.00
C LEU A 28 -20.71 -2.07 -8.09
N PRO A 29 -21.01 -2.19 -9.40
CA PRO A 29 -19.97 -2.14 -10.43
C PRO A 29 -19.19 -0.83 -10.44
N ILE A 30 -19.86 0.30 -10.23
CA ILE A 30 -19.22 1.63 -10.19
C ILE A 30 -18.30 1.72 -8.97
N LEU A 31 -18.74 1.19 -7.83
CA LEU A 31 -17.92 1.13 -6.62
C LEU A 31 -16.62 0.35 -6.86
N PHE A 32 -16.69 -0.82 -7.50
CA PHE A 32 -15.51 -1.62 -7.83
C PHE A 32 -14.55 -0.88 -8.77
N VAL A 33 -15.06 -0.17 -9.78
CA VAL A 33 -14.23 0.65 -10.68
C VAL A 33 -13.52 1.76 -9.90
N LEU A 34 -14.22 2.46 -9.00
CA LEU A 34 -13.63 3.52 -8.17
C LEU A 34 -12.57 2.98 -7.21
N LEU A 35 -12.81 1.82 -6.57
CA LEU A 35 -11.84 1.15 -5.70
C LEU A 35 -10.62 0.65 -6.48
N MET A 36 -10.82 0.14 -7.70
CA MET A 36 -9.72 -0.25 -8.59
C MET A 36 -8.87 0.97 -8.97
N LEU A 37 -9.48 2.09 -9.34
CA LEU A 37 -8.78 3.33 -9.63
C LEU A 37 -8.00 3.82 -8.39
N LEU A 38 -8.63 3.82 -7.21
CA LEU A 38 -7.98 4.18 -5.95
C LEU A 38 -6.72 3.35 -5.71
N SER A 39 -6.81 2.04 -5.94
CA SER A 39 -5.69 1.09 -5.81
C SER A 39 -4.57 1.41 -6.80
N ILE A 40 -4.88 1.62 -8.08
CA ILE A 40 -3.89 1.98 -9.12
C ILE A 40 -3.08 3.21 -8.71
N PHE A 41 -3.73 4.24 -8.18
CA PHE A 41 -3.00 5.44 -7.75
C PHE A 41 -2.19 5.21 -6.47
N ASP A 42 -2.67 4.37 -5.54
CA ASP A 42 -1.93 4.00 -4.33
C ASP A 42 -0.62 3.25 -4.63
N LEU A 43 -0.58 2.43 -5.69
CA LEU A 43 0.63 1.71 -6.12
C LEU A 43 1.85 2.63 -6.33
N PHE A 44 1.63 3.90 -6.69
CA PHE A 44 2.72 4.85 -6.92
C PHE A 44 3.23 5.52 -5.63
N PHE A 45 2.44 5.50 -4.55
CA PHE A 45 2.75 6.24 -3.32
C PHE A 45 3.92 5.62 -2.56
N LEU A 46 3.85 4.31 -2.31
CA LEU A 46 4.86 3.58 -1.53
C LEU A 46 6.26 3.60 -2.17
N PRO A 47 6.45 3.23 -3.45
CA PRO A 47 7.78 3.28 -4.08
C PRO A 47 8.32 4.70 -4.21
N SER A 48 7.43 5.68 -4.46
CA SER A 48 7.84 7.09 -4.50
C SER A 48 8.31 7.59 -3.13
N SER A 49 7.68 7.12 -2.05
CA SER A 49 8.04 7.47 -0.67
C SER A 49 9.36 6.81 -0.27
N GLN A 50 9.57 5.53 -0.59
CA GLN A 50 10.85 4.85 -0.37
C GLN A 50 12.01 5.51 -1.10
N ALA A 51 11.80 5.95 -2.36
CA ALA A 51 12.82 6.63 -3.15
C ALA A 51 13.25 8.00 -2.59
N LEU A 52 12.52 8.56 -1.62
CA LEU A 52 12.90 9.80 -0.93
C LEU A 52 13.83 9.54 0.26
N VAL A 53 13.78 8.36 0.89
CA VAL A 53 14.59 8.05 2.08
C VAL A 53 16.08 8.33 1.86
N PRO A 54 16.72 7.89 0.75
CA PRO A 54 18.16 8.13 0.52
C PRO A 54 18.56 9.60 0.31
N GLN A 55 17.59 10.52 0.18
CA GLN A 55 17.85 11.96 0.01
C GLN A 55 18.02 12.69 1.34
N PHE A 56 17.57 12.08 2.45
CA PHE A 56 17.63 12.67 3.79
C PHE A 56 18.72 12.06 4.67
N VAL A 57 19.37 10.99 4.21
CA VAL A 57 20.37 10.25 5.00
C VAL A 57 21.63 9.98 4.19
N ASN A 58 22.78 10.06 4.86
CA ASN A 58 24.08 9.69 4.29
C ASN A 58 24.13 8.20 3.95
N ARG A 59 24.99 7.82 2.99
CA ARG A 59 25.09 6.45 2.47
C ARG A 59 25.23 5.39 3.56
N ASP A 60 26.06 5.67 4.56
CA ASP A 60 26.36 4.75 5.67
C ASP A 60 25.14 4.48 6.57
N HIS A 61 24.18 5.41 6.59
CA HIS A 61 22.97 5.31 7.40
C HIS A 61 21.76 4.79 6.61
N ARG A 62 21.90 4.51 5.30
CA ARG A 62 20.78 4.04 4.47
C ARG A 62 20.17 2.72 4.93
N PRO A 63 20.94 1.69 5.34
CA PRO A 63 20.36 0.45 5.85
C PRO A 63 19.51 0.70 7.10
N LYS A 64 20.03 1.49 8.06
CA LYS A 64 19.33 1.86 9.29
C LYS A 64 18.05 2.67 8.99
N ALA A 65 18.13 3.62 8.06
CA ALA A 65 16.97 4.42 7.66
C ALA A 65 15.89 3.57 6.96
N ASN A 66 16.29 2.62 6.12
CA ASN A 66 15.37 1.69 5.47
C ASN A 66 14.71 0.75 6.50
N ALA A 67 15.47 0.24 7.46
CA ALA A 67 14.93 -0.57 8.55
C ALA A 67 13.88 0.20 9.36
N LEU A 68 14.19 1.43 9.78
CA LEU A 68 13.23 2.30 10.49
C LEU A 68 11.99 2.60 9.66
N PHE A 69 12.15 2.83 8.36
CA PHE A 69 11.02 3.07 7.45
C PHE A 69 10.10 1.84 7.36
N GLN A 70 10.67 0.65 7.20
CA GLN A 70 9.89 -0.60 7.17
C GLN A 70 9.23 -0.90 8.51
N MET A 71 9.92 -0.70 9.63
CA MET A 71 9.34 -0.83 10.98
C MET A 71 8.15 0.12 11.16
N SER A 72 8.27 1.36 10.67
CA SER A 72 7.19 2.34 10.73
C SER A 72 5.96 1.91 9.93
N ILE A 73 6.16 1.33 8.73
CA ILE A 73 5.07 0.79 7.92
C ILE A 73 4.42 -0.40 8.62
N THR A 74 5.20 -1.34 9.14
CA THR A 74 4.68 -2.52 9.84
C THR A 74 3.86 -2.11 11.05
N MET A 75 4.37 -1.19 11.88
CA MET A 75 3.63 -0.68 13.03
C MET A 75 2.35 0.02 12.61
N LEU A 76 2.41 0.86 11.56
CA LEU A 76 1.23 1.52 11.03
C LEU A 76 0.19 0.52 10.52
N ARG A 77 0.60 -0.58 9.89
CA ARG A 77 -0.32 -1.63 9.44
C ARG A 77 -1.02 -2.34 10.61
N ILE A 78 -0.28 -2.64 11.69
CA ILE A 78 -0.86 -3.25 12.89
C ILE A 78 -1.90 -2.31 13.50
N VAL A 79 -1.54 -1.05 13.69
CA VAL A 79 -2.46 -0.03 14.23
C VAL A 79 -3.66 0.16 13.31
N ALA A 80 -3.46 0.22 12.00
CA ALA A 80 -4.54 0.36 11.02
C ALA A 80 -5.52 -0.82 11.08
N GLN A 81 -5.03 -2.06 11.24
CA GLN A 81 -5.89 -3.24 11.40
C GLN A 81 -6.65 -3.21 12.73
N ALA A 82 -6.00 -2.84 13.83
CA ALA A 82 -6.69 -2.71 15.12
C ALA A 82 -7.81 -1.65 15.06
N VAL A 83 -7.52 -0.50 14.46
CA VAL A 83 -8.49 0.59 14.29
C VAL A 83 -9.62 0.16 13.34
N SER A 84 -9.33 -0.55 12.24
CA SER A 84 -10.37 -1.02 11.32
C SER A 84 -11.34 -1.98 12.00
N GLY A 85 -10.84 -2.94 12.80
CA GLY A 85 -11.67 -3.85 13.57
C GLY A 85 -12.59 -3.13 14.56
N PHE A 86 -12.06 -2.16 15.30
CA PHE A 86 -12.85 -1.37 16.25
C PHE A 86 -13.92 -0.53 15.56
N VAL A 87 -13.56 0.10 14.45
CA VAL A 87 -14.46 0.89 13.61
C VAL A 87 -15.62 0.03 13.09
N LEU A 88 -15.32 -1.19 12.62
CA LEU A 88 -16.32 -2.14 12.15
C LEU A 88 -17.22 -2.64 13.30
N ALA A 89 -16.64 -2.99 14.44
CA ALA A 89 -17.38 -3.47 15.61
C ALA A 89 -18.38 -2.44 16.16
N LEU A 90 -17.99 -1.16 16.14
CA LEU A 90 -18.85 -0.05 16.58
C LEU A 90 -19.78 0.48 15.49
N GLN A 91 -19.76 -0.12 14.29
CA GLN A 91 -20.61 0.26 13.16
C GLN A 91 -20.54 1.77 12.86
N PHE A 92 -19.32 2.32 12.89
CA PHE A 92 -19.13 3.73 12.55
C PHE A 92 -19.67 4.03 11.15
N PRO A 93 -20.32 5.19 10.95
CA PRO A 93 -20.81 5.58 9.63
C PRO A 93 -19.66 5.65 8.63
N VAL A 94 -19.85 5.05 7.46
CA VAL A 94 -18.83 4.98 6.39
C VAL A 94 -18.40 6.37 5.97
N GLU A 95 -19.32 7.34 6.01
CA GLU A 95 -19.06 8.74 5.67
C GLU A 95 -17.98 9.37 6.57
N VAL A 96 -17.98 9.05 7.87
CA VAL A 96 -16.97 9.56 8.82
C VAL A 96 -15.58 9.05 8.46
N LEU A 97 -15.49 7.77 8.05
CA LEU A 97 -14.24 7.15 7.61
C LEU A 97 -13.74 7.75 6.30
N LEU A 98 -14.64 8.01 5.35
CA LEU A 98 -14.28 8.65 4.09
C LEU A 98 -13.79 10.09 4.31
N ILE A 99 -14.43 10.84 5.22
CA ILE A 99 -13.96 12.18 5.62
C ILE A 99 -12.57 12.10 6.25
N ALA A 100 -12.33 11.16 7.16
CA ALA A 100 -11.02 10.96 7.76
C ALA A 100 -9.95 10.61 6.70
N ALA A 101 -10.29 9.78 5.71
CA ALA A 101 -9.41 9.46 4.59
C ALA A 101 -9.09 10.70 3.72
N ILE A 102 -10.06 11.57 3.46
CA ILE A 102 -9.85 12.84 2.74
C ILE A 102 -8.87 13.72 3.51
N VAL A 103 -9.08 13.90 4.82
CA VAL A 103 -8.20 14.70 5.67
C VAL A 103 -6.77 14.13 5.66
N ALA A 104 -6.62 12.81 5.78
CA ALA A 104 -5.31 12.16 5.73
C ALA A 104 -4.60 12.38 4.38
N LEU A 105 -5.32 12.27 3.25
CA LEU A 105 -4.77 12.51 1.92
C LEU A 105 -4.37 13.97 1.70
N LEU A 106 -5.14 14.92 2.24
CA LEU A 106 -4.81 16.34 2.21
C LEU A 106 -3.56 16.64 3.04
N ILE A 107 -3.48 16.12 4.27
CA ILE A 107 -2.28 16.25 5.13
C ILE A 107 -1.06 15.65 4.42
N ALA A 108 -1.18 14.44 3.86
CA ALA A 108 -0.09 13.80 3.11
C ALA A 108 0.36 14.67 1.92
N THR A 109 -0.58 15.28 1.20
CA THR A 109 -0.30 16.20 0.09
C THR A 109 0.42 17.46 0.59
N LEU A 110 0.00 18.05 1.70
CA LEU A 110 0.65 19.22 2.31
C LEU A 110 2.06 18.91 2.81
N CYS A 111 2.28 17.74 3.41
CA CYS A 111 3.60 17.28 3.85
C CYS A 111 4.61 17.22 2.70
N THR A 112 4.16 16.99 1.47
CA THR A 112 5.08 17.00 0.31
C THR A 112 5.70 18.37 0.00
N VAL A 113 5.11 19.47 0.48
CA VAL A 113 5.64 20.83 0.30
C VAL A 113 6.94 21.00 1.07
N LYS A 114 7.08 20.34 2.22
CA LYS A 114 8.29 20.35 3.05
C LYS A 114 9.44 19.51 2.48
N ILE A 115 9.18 18.70 1.44
CA ILE A 115 10.22 17.88 0.82
C ILE A 115 11.16 18.77 0.00
N PRO A 116 12.48 18.75 0.27
CA PRO A 116 13.46 19.52 -0.47
C PRO A 116 13.33 19.31 -1.98
N LYS A 117 13.58 20.36 -2.76
CA LYS A 117 13.70 20.21 -4.21
C LYS A 117 14.91 19.32 -4.48
N SER A 118 14.68 18.04 -4.81
CA SER A 118 15.68 17.24 -5.52
C SER A 118 16.14 18.02 -6.74
N PRO A 119 17.44 18.03 -7.08
CA PRO A 119 17.89 18.56 -8.37
C PRO A 119 17.02 17.90 -9.43
N ALA A 120 16.30 18.73 -10.20
CA ALA A 120 15.43 18.23 -11.23
C ALA A 120 16.32 17.60 -12.28
N THR A 121 16.36 16.28 -12.37
CA THR A 121 16.82 15.64 -13.59
C THR A 121 15.82 16.06 -14.66
N ASN A 122 16.20 17.01 -15.52
CA ASN A 122 15.45 17.49 -16.68
C ASN A 122 15.34 16.37 -17.73
N GLN A 123 14.77 15.24 -17.36
CA GLN A 123 14.43 14.17 -18.27
C GLN A 123 12.92 14.28 -18.49
N GLY A 124 12.53 14.78 -19.66
CA GLY A 124 11.13 14.98 -20.03
C GLY A 124 10.30 13.69 -19.99
N SER A 125 8.98 13.81 -20.10
CA SER A 125 8.03 12.67 -20.01
C SER A 125 8.35 11.53 -20.99
N GLU A 126 8.91 11.83 -22.17
CA GLU A 126 9.34 10.83 -23.15
C GLU A 126 10.42 9.89 -22.60
N ARG A 127 11.42 10.43 -21.89
CA ARG A 127 12.48 9.61 -21.24
C ARG A 127 11.96 8.75 -20.10
N LEU A 128 10.85 9.15 -19.45
CA LEU A 128 10.30 8.42 -18.31
C LEU A 128 9.55 7.16 -18.77
N ILE A 129 8.77 7.27 -19.86
CA ILE A 129 8.11 6.12 -20.49
C ILE A 129 9.17 5.16 -21.06
N GLU A 130 10.22 5.69 -21.69
CA GLU A 130 11.34 4.86 -22.18
C GLU A 130 12.06 4.13 -21.05
N GLN A 131 12.30 4.77 -19.91
CA GLN A 131 12.90 4.13 -18.73
C GLN A 131 12.00 3.04 -18.15
N ILE A 132 10.69 3.29 -18.03
CA ILE A 132 9.73 2.29 -17.59
C ILE A 132 9.72 1.10 -18.55
N ARG A 133 9.69 1.37 -19.86
CA ARG A 133 9.69 0.33 -20.90
C ARG A 133 10.98 -0.47 -20.92
N ALA A 134 12.13 0.18 -20.72
CA ALA A 134 13.43 -0.48 -20.61
C ALA A 134 13.49 -1.37 -19.37
N GLY A 135 13.04 -0.89 -18.21
CA GLY A 135 12.96 -1.67 -16.98
C GLY A 135 12.03 -2.88 -17.10
N LEU A 136 10.83 -2.69 -17.68
CA LEU A 136 9.93 -3.79 -18.01
C LEU A 136 10.59 -4.79 -18.95
N ARG A 137 11.18 -4.32 -20.05
CA ARG A 137 11.86 -5.19 -21.02
C ARG A 137 12.95 -6.02 -20.35
N GLU A 138 13.71 -5.45 -19.43
CA GLU A 138 14.77 -6.15 -18.69
C GLU A 138 14.22 -7.23 -17.75
N VAL A 139 13.14 -6.91 -17.03
CA VAL A 139 12.44 -7.88 -16.17
C VAL A 139 11.90 -9.05 -16.99
N TRP A 140 11.35 -8.77 -18.18
CA TRP A 140 10.74 -9.78 -19.05
C TRP A 140 11.76 -10.53 -19.93
N SER A 141 12.95 -9.97 -20.18
CA SER A 141 14.02 -10.59 -20.98
C SER A 141 14.78 -11.65 -20.19
N SER A 142 14.99 -11.44 -18.89
CA SER A 142 15.67 -12.39 -18.02
C SER A 142 14.71 -13.48 -17.52
N LYS A 143 15.01 -14.74 -17.86
CA LYS A 143 14.23 -15.91 -17.40
C LYS A 143 14.14 -15.97 -15.85
N ARG A 144 15.21 -15.54 -15.15
CA ARG A 144 15.26 -15.54 -13.67
C ARG A 144 14.31 -14.51 -13.08
N PHE A 145 14.35 -13.26 -13.56
CA PHE A 145 13.46 -12.21 -13.06
C PHE A 145 12.01 -12.52 -13.39
N ARG A 146 11.71 -12.94 -14.62
CA ARG A 146 10.35 -13.33 -15.01
C ARG A 146 9.79 -14.42 -14.09
N MET A 147 10.56 -15.47 -13.82
CA MET A 147 10.13 -16.56 -12.93
C MET A 147 9.85 -16.06 -11.50
N LEU A 148 10.75 -15.23 -10.96
CA LEU A 148 10.58 -14.65 -9.62
C LEU A 148 9.32 -13.79 -9.52
N TYR A 149 9.11 -12.86 -10.46
CA TYR A 149 7.94 -11.99 -10.44
C TYR A 149 6.64 -12.73 -10.69
N THR A 150 6.61 -13.71 -11.60
CA THR A 150 5.43 -14.57 -11.79
C THR A 150 5.11 -15.36 -10.53
N PHE A 151 6.12 -15.92 -9.86
CA PHE A 151 5.94 -16.66 -8.62
C PHE A 151 5.35 -15.78 -7.51
N ILE A 152 5.92 -14.58 -7.31
CA ILE A 152 5.39 -13.61 -6.34
C ILE A 152 3.96 -13.20 -6.70
N ALA A 153 3.66 -12.94 -7.98
CA ALA A 153 2.33 -12.54 -8.42
C ALA A 153 1.28 -13.64 -8.14
N ILE A 154 1.61 -14.90 -8.44
CA ILE A 154 0.74 -16.04 -8.16
C ILE A 154 0.56 -16.20 -6.64
N GLY A 155 1.64 -16.09 -5.86
CA GLY A 155 1.57 -16.15 -4.40
C GLY A 155 0.66 -15.08 -3.81
N MET A 156 0.77 -13.84 -4.28
CA MET A 156 -0.10 -12.73 -3.88
C MET A 156 -1.56 -12.96 -4.28
N LEU A 157 -1.80 -13.49 -5.49
CA LEU A 157 -3.14 -13.81 -5.96
C LEU A 157 -3.79 -14.87 -5.05
N ILE A 158 -3.06 -15.95 -4.75
CA ILE A 158 -3.55 -17.00 -3.85
C ILE A 158 -3.83 -16.43 -2.46
N ALA A 159 -2.93 -15.60 -1.92
CA ALA A 159 -3.12 -14.98 -0.61
C ALA A 159 -4.41 -14.13 -0.57
N THR A 160 -4.64 -13.30 -1.58
CA THR A 160 -5.87 -12.48 -1.66
C THR A 160 -7.14 -13.32 -1.86
N ALA A 161 -7.07 -14.40 -2.63
CA ALA A 161 -8.20 -15.32 -2.80
C ALA A 161 -8.52 -16.05 -1.49
N PHE A 162 -7.49 -16.45 -0.74
CA PHE A 162 -7.66 -17.09 0.56
C PHE A 162 -8.31 -16.14 1.58
N GLU A 163 -7.97 -14.86 1.56
CA GLU A 163 -8.59 -13.85 2.43
C GLU A 163 -10.09 -13.72 2.18
N LEU A 164 -10.54 -13.77 0.91
CA LEU A 164 -11.98 -13.77 0.57
C LEU A 164 -12.70 -15.02 1.10
N ILE A 165 -12.09 -16.19 0.95
CA ILE A 165 -12.64 -17.46 1.48
C ILE A 165 -12.77 -17.36 3.00
N LEU A 166 -11.78 -16.76 3.66
CA LEU A 166 -11.78 -16.60 5.10
C LEU A 166 -12.90 -15.67 5.58
N ILE A 167 -13.26 -14.63 4.82
CA ILE A 167 -14.41 -13.76 5.13
C ILE A 167 -15.68 -14.59 5.13
N HIS A 168 -15.92 -15.35 4.06
CA HIS A 168 -17.07 -16.23 3.94
C HIS A 168 -17.11 -17.27 5.06
N PHE A 169 -15.99 -17.90 5.39
CA PHE A 169 -15.90 -18.87 6.48
C PHE A 169 -16.24 -18.24 7.85
N LEU A 170 -15.73 -17.02 8.13
CA LEU A 170 -16.04 -16.34 9.39
C LEU A 170 -17.53 -15.98 9.50
N THR A 171 -18.13 -15.43 8.45
CA THR A 171 -19.51 -14.92 8.50
C THR A 171 -20.55 -16.01 8.35
N ASP A 172 -20.32 -16.97 7.45
CA ASP A 172 -21.36 -17.90 7.01
C ASP A 172 -21.27 -19.25 7.74
N GLU A 173 -20.06 -19.69 8.12
CA GLU A 173 -19.85 -20.96 8.86
C GLU A 173 -19.71 -20.75 10.37
N LEU A 174 -18.93 -19.75 10.80
CA LEU A 174 -18.69 -19.46 12.22
C LEU A 174 -19.66 -18.44 12.83
N HIS A 175 -20.45 -17.76 12.00
CA HIS A 175 -21.38 -16.69 12.41
C HIS A 175 -20.72 -15.59 13.24
N LEU A 176 -19.44 -15.34 13.01
CA LEU A 176 -18.68 -14.26 13.62
C LEU A 176 -18.74 -13.01 12.74
N GLY A 177 -18.70 -11.84 13.37
CA GLY A 177 -18.69 -10.57 12.66
C GLY A 177 -17.38 -10.34 11.90
N VAL A 178 -17.45 -9.54 10.83
CA VAL A 178 -16.33 -9.21 9.94
C VAL A 178 -15.21 -8.45 10.65
N GLU A 179 -15.47 -7.83 11.80
CA GLU A 179 -14.46 -7.19 12.65
C GLU A 179 -13.35 -8.14 13.09
N ASN A 180 -13.62 -9.45 13.16
CA ASN A 180 -12.63 -10.45 13.54
C ASN A 180 -11.52 -10.61 12.49
N MET A 181 -11.71 -10.12 11.26
CA MET A 181 -10.64 -10.04 10.26
C MET A 181 -9.47 -9.17 10.71
N ALA A 182 -9.72 -8.15 11.54
CA ALA A 182 -8.66 -7.32 12.09
C ALA A 182 -7.66 -8.14 12.92
N TRP A 183 -8.16 -9.06 13.76
CA TRP A 183 -7.32 -9.93 14.57
C TRP A 183 -6.47 -10.87 13.71
N ILE A 184 -7.09 -11.46 12.68
CA ILE A 184 -6.38 -12.33 11.74
C ILE A 184 -5.30 -11.55 10.99
N GLY A 185 -5.62 -10.32 10.54
CA GLY A 185 -4.66 -9.43 9.89
C GLY A 185 -3.47 -9.09 10.79
N ILE A 186 -3.70 -8.82 12.09
CA ILE A 186 -2.63 -8.59 13.06
C ILE A 186 -1.76 -9.85 13.22
N CYS A 187 -2.38 -11.02 13.41
CA CYS A 187 -1.66 -12.29 13.50
C CYS A 187 -0.82 -12.57 12.24
N ASN A 188 -1.35 -12.25 11.06
CA ASN A 188 -0.63 -12.35 9.79
C ASN A 188 0.62 -11.45 9.76
N ILE A 189 0.49 -10.18 10.15
CA ILE A 189 1.61 -9.22 10.18
C ILE A 189 2.67 -9.67 11.20
N VAL A 190 2.25 -10.13 12.38
CA VAL A 190 3.18 -10.65 13.40
C VAL A 190 3.89 -11.90 12.88
N GLY A 191 3.19 -12.84 12.25
CA GLY A 191 3.78 -14.02 11.64
C GLY A 191 4.80 -13.69 10.55
N ILE A 192 4.49 -12.72 9.67
CA ILE A 192 5.44 -12.21 8.66
C ILE A 192 6.67 -11.61 9.34
N THR A 193 6.50 -10.85 10.42
CA THR A 193 7.60 -10.18 11.12
C THR A 193 8.51 -11.19 11.83
N LEU A 194 7.93 -12.19 12.51
CA LEU A 194 8.68 -13.27 13.15
C LEU A 194 9.40 -14.13 12.10
N GLY A 195 8.73 -14.49 11.01
CA GLY A 195 9.34 -15.25 9.92
C GLY A 195 10.51 -14.51 9.29
N ALA A 196 10.40 -13.19 9.11
CA ALA A 196 11.50 -12.37 8.62
C ALA A 196 12.71 -12.37 9.57
N PHE A 197 12.47 -12.34 10.89
CA PHE A 197 13.53 -12.40 11.91
C PHE A 197 14.28 -13.75 11.89
N PHE A 198 13.55 -14.86 11.78
CA PHE A 198 14.19 -16.18 11.70
C PHE A 198 14.93 -16.40 10.37
N CYS A 199 14.42 -15.88 9.25
CA CYS A 199 15.14 -15.97 7.97
C CYS A 199 16.49 -15.24 8.03
N THR A 200 16.59 -14.10 8.72
CA THR A 200 17.87 -13.40 8.86
C THR A 200 18.90 -14.18 9.67
N GLU A 201 18.47 -14.96 10.67
CA GLU A 201 19.38 -15.83 11.43
C GLU A 201 19.88 -17.01 10.58
N VAL A 202 19.06 -17.51 9.65
CA VAL A 202 19.47 -18.60 8.75
C VAL A 202 20.49 -18.12 7.73
N ASP A 203 20.37 -16.90 7.19
CA ASP A 203 21.37 -16.33 6.28
C ASP A 203 22.71 -16.05 6.96
N GLU A 204 22.75 -15.79 8.27
CA GLU A 204 24.02 -15.66 9.03
C GLU A 204 24.67 -17.02 9.33
N ALA A 205 23.95 -18.13 9.17
CA ALA A 205 24.44 -19.49 9.40
C ALA A 205 25.06 -20.16 8.15
N PHE A 206 25.01 -19.51 6.98
CA PHE A 206 25.58 -19.98 5.71
C PHE A 206 26.73 -19.10 5.22
#